data_AF-A0A5J5IFK0-F1
#
_entry.id   AF-A0A5J5IFK0-F1
#
_cell.length_a   1.000
_cell.length_b   1.000
_cell.length_c   1.000
_cell.angle_alpha   90.00
_cell.angle_beta   90.00
_cell.angle_gamma   90.00
#
_symmetry.space_group_name_H-M   'P 1'
#
loop_
_entity.id
_entity.type
_entity.pdbx_description
1 polymer ?
#
loop_
_entity_poly.entity_id
_entity_poly.type
_entity_poly.pdbx_seq_one_letter_code
_entity_poly.pdbx_strand_id
1 'polypeptide(L)'
;MKKLAFIISVFLSLNCLPGLGQNNENKITVGSDGLHGYISFSSTKPPAGFGAGISFYSAVWPLVHKPYADFQIGLPGTWVIPENNDVNFPLCPVGTLARDNWPKRAPTWGSVFETIEGGLGYWAGNRFRYGPPKFSMNGTPNCYDLEIASPGWSFFYSATALPDNKMGIAQLSNRILVPPDGFTFINNPDGKFLGYAWMSLSFMDAKPGPPPTGDQSWTLFLNSSNFKGPVAYYIPETWSKISKDYHADYGRGLDARPGVMGGGAMEINTVPRMDEKRSGDTVFYKIPQLFFHVDNQGRSVLVRDVKYYSKDALYNSFKGWKDDKNECSGSFNKNGTWEPVLTTKMPVFDQKGIKLSGMETTFTTKIFSDNVFGMQWKNNPLTKEGEFPQYFMQVGNGPREPVSASIVPAELKKSEFKLAEWGAPYTSPDSGSWINPGPATKPINVVLADGSTVTYCWYRFIDQPSLQQFHWSKEEKEKLQAFVEKIQRQWLINKNYMAPPKEGELVSLDPALIVQPPPGLEIGFVPIVIGQK
;
A
#
# COMPACT_ATOMS: atom_id res chain seq x y z
N MET A 1 83.40 34.01 8.28
CA MET A 1 83.71 33.30 7.02
C MET A 1 82.41 32.80 6.40
N LYS A 2 82.20 33.25 5.16
CA LYS A 2 81.31 32.80 4.07
C LYS A 2 79.81 32.53 4.33
N LYS A 3 79.04 33.39 3.65
CA LYS A 3 77.60 33.45 3.44
C LYS A 3 77.13 32.43 2.38
N LEU A 4 75.89 32.01 2.56
CA LEU A 4 75.05 31.21 1.66
C LEU A 4 74.54 32.07 0.49
N ALA A 5 74.60 31.59 -0.76
CA ALA A 5 73.94 32.21 -1.91
C ALA A 5 73.56 31.17 -2.99
N PHE A 6 72.34 31.35 -3.48
CA PHE A 6 71.59 30.63 -4.53
C PHE A 6 72.29 30.52 -5.90
N ILE A 7 72.09 29.40 -6.61
CA ILE A 7 72.02 29.36 -8.08
C ILE A 7 70.90 28.41 -8.56
N ILE A 8 70.17 28.93 -9.54
CA ILE A 8 69.02 28.41 -10.30
C ILE A 8 69.43 27.24 -11.22
N SER A 9 68.52 26.29 -11.46
CA SER A 9 68.56 25.47 -12.67
C SER A 9 67.16 25.23 -13.24
N VAL A 10 66.98 25.77 -14.44
CA VAL A 10 65.85 25.59 -15.36
C VAL A 10 65.87 24.16 -15.89
N PHE A 11 64.72 23.47 -15.92
CA PHE A 11 64.53 22.31 -16.77
C PHE A 11 63.29 22.47 -17.65
N LEU A 12 63.53 22.26 -18.94
CA LEU A 12 62.58 22.37 -20.05
C LEU A 12 61.38 21.42 -19.88
N SER A 13 60.23 21.92 -20.35
CA SER A 13 58.98 21.23 -20.55
C SER A 13 59.06 20.13 -21.62
N LEU A 14 58.66 18.90 -21.26
CA LEU A 14 58.13 17.92 -22.19
C LEU A 14 56.61 17.85 -22.00
N ASN A 15 55.87 18.27 -23.02
CA ASN A 15 54.42 18.09 -23.10
C ASN A 15 54.09 16.59 -23.15
N CYS A 16 53.43 16.07 -22.11
CA CYS A 16 52.75 14.78 -22.16
C CYS A 16 51.41 14.92 -22.88
N LEU A 17 51.18 14.04 -23.85
CA LEU A 17 49.92 13.81 -24.54
C LEU A 17 48.76 13.52 -23.56
N PRO A 18 47.51 13.88 -23.91
CA PRO A 18 46.34 13.47 -23.14
C PRO A 18 46.15 11.95 -23.28
N GLY A 19 46.03 11.27 -22.14
CA GLY A 19 45.70 9.85 -22.08
C GLY A 19 44.35 9.55 -22.74
N LEU A 20 44.33 8.51 -23.56
CA LEU A 20 43.13 7.89 -24.13
C LEU A 20 42.12 7.60 -23.01
N GLY A 21 40.94 8.22 -23.09
CA GLY A 21 39.81 7.88 -22.24
C GLY A 21 39.38 6.42 -22.48
N GLN A 22 39.11 5.69 -21.39
CA GLN A 22 38.47 4.38 -21.50
C GLN A 22 37.11 4.55 -22.19
N ASN A 23 36.96 4.01 -23.39
CA ASN A 23 35.68 3.92 -24.09
C ASN A 23 34.71 3.08 -23.23
N ASN A 24 33.68 3.72 -22.66
CA ASN A 24 32.58 3.05 -21.95
C ASN A 24 31.59 2.34 -22.89
N GLU A 25 31.94 2.15 -24.16
CA GLU A 25 31.11 1.40 -25.11
C GLU A 25 31.05 -0.08 -24.69
N ASN A 26 29.86 -0.68 -24.79
CA ASN A 26 29.58 -2.07 -24.40
C ASN A 26 29.66 -2.38 -22.89
N LYS A 27 29.75 -1.38 -22.01
CA LYS A 27 29.63 -1.58 -20.56
C LYS A 27 28.16 -1.51 -20.12
N ILE A 28 27.74 -2.47 -19.31
CA ILE A 28 26.40 -2.47 -18.70
C ILE A 28 26.41 -1.62 -17.43
N THR A 29 25.47 -0.68 -17.32
CA THR A 29 25.21 0.11 -16.12
C THR A 29 23.88 -0.30 -15.48
N VAL A 30 23.80 -0.25 -14.15
CA VAL A 30 22.59 -0.60 -13.39
C VAL A 30 22.01 0.65 -12.74
N GLY A 31 20.68 0.75 -12.68
CA GLY A 31 19.94 1.80 -11.97
C GLY A 31 18.60 1.29 -11.43
N SER A 32 17.84 2.15 -10.74
CA SER A 32 16.54 1.84 -10.11
C SER A 32 15.35 2.63 -10.69
N ASP A 33 15.63 3.49 -11.66
CA ASP A 33 14.73 4.40 -12.36
C ASP A 33 14.30 3.85 -13.72
N GLY A 34 14.02 2.54 -13.76
CA GLY A 34 13.75 1.77 -14.97
C GLY A 34 12.33 1.85 -15.50
N LEU A 35 11.35 2.18 -14.67
CA LEU A 35 9.98 2.46 -15.10
C LEU A 35 9.29 3.23 -13.98
N HIS A 36 8.61 4.30 -14.34
CA HIS A 36 7.78 5.08 -13.44
C HIS A 36 6.49 5.51 -14.16
N GLY A 37 5.38 5.60 -13.44
CA GLY A 37 4.08 6.01 -13.97
C GLY A 37 2.89 5.38 -13.26
N TYR A 38 1.69 5.64 -13.77
CA TYR A 38 0.44 5.16 -13.17
C TYR A 38 -0.48 4.52 -14.22
N ILE A 39 -0.91 3.29 -13.96
CA ILE A 39 -2.00 2.64 -14.70
C ILE A 39 -3.28 2.85 -13.89
N SER A 40 -4.12 3.80 -14.30
CA SER A 40 -5.20 4.30 -13.44
C SER A 40 -6.58 4.35 -14.09
N PHE A 41 -7.58 4.36 -13.22
CA PHE A 41 -8.95 4.72 -13.55
C PHE A 41 -9.40 5.89 -12.67
N SER A 42 -10.38 6.63 -13.17
CA SER A 42 -11.08 7.67 -12.42
C SER A 42 -12.55 7.30 -12.31
N SER A 43 -13.20 7.73 -11.24
CA SER A 43 -14.64 7.58 -11.04
C SER A 43 -15.34 8.93 -11.18
N THR A 44 -16.59 8.91 -11.63
CA THR A 44 -17.47 10.06 -11.43
C THR A 44 -17.55 10.44 -9.95
N LYS A 45 -17.65 11.73 -9.65
CA LYS A 45 -17.78 12.24 -8.27
C LYS A 45 -18.99 11.59 -7.58
N PRO A 46 -18.83 10.98 -6.40
CA PRO A 46 -19.96 10.46 -5.64
C PRO A 46 -20.96 11.56 -5.26
N PRO A 47 -22.26 11.23 -5.16
CA PRO A 47 -23.24 12.14 -4.58
C PRO A 47 -22.87 12.53 -3.15
N ALA A 48 -23.38 13.69 -2.70
CA ALA A 48 -23.21 14.11 -1.31
C ALA A 48 -23.70 13.01 -0.34
N GLY A 49 -22.90 12.74 0.69
CA GLY A 49 -23.20 11.71 1.70
C GLY A 49 -22.59 10.33 1.43
N PHE A 50 -22.03 10.05 0.25
CA PHE A 50 -21.40 8.77 -0.10
C PHE A 50 -19.88 8.71 0.18
N GLY A 51 -19.41 9.46 1.18
CA GLY A 51 -18.01 9.46 1.63
C GLY A 51 -17.75 8.63 2.89
N ALA A 52 -18.67 7.74 3.29
CA ALA A 52 -18.51 6.92 4.49
C ALA A 52 -17.69 5.64 4.24
N GLY A 53 -17.50 5.24 2.98
CA GLY A 53 -16.64 4.11 2.64
C GLY A 53 -16.54 3.85 1.14
N ILE A 54 -15.66 2.92 0.80
CA ILE A 54 -15.44 2.40 -0.56
C ILE A 54 -15.18 0.90 -0.52
N SER A 55 -15.57 0.19 -1.59
CA SER A 55 -15.04 -1.14 -1.87
C SER A 55 -14.86 -1.38 -3.35
N PHE A 56 -14.04 -2.38 -3.67
CA PHE A 56 -13.86 -2.92 -5.00
C PHE A 56 -13.17 -4.29 -4.91
N TYR A 57 -13.08 -4.96 -6.05
CA TYR A 57 -12.30 -6.16 -6.24
C TYR A 57 -11.07 -5.84 -7.08
N SER A 58 -9.90 -6.15 -6.54
CA SER A 58 -8.61 -5.97 -7.22
C SER A 58 -8.01 -7.33 -7.57
N ALA A 59 -7.56 -7.49 -8.81
CA ALA A 59 -6.96 -8.73 -9.26
C ALA A 59 -5.61 -8.98 -8.56
N VAL A 60 -5.32 -10.24 -8.26
CA VAL A 60 -4.11 -10.68 -7.56
C VAL A 60 -3.37 -11.65 -8.49
N TRP A 61 -2.13 -11.30 -8.82
CA TRP A 61 -1.24 -12.13 -9.63
C TRP A 61 0.23 -11.74 -9.38
N PRO A 62 1.19 -12.65 -9.58
CA PRO A 62 2.60 -12.31 -9.64
C PRO A 62 2.90 -11.42 -10.85
N LEU A 63 3.25 -10.16 -10.62
CA LEU A 63 3.72 -9.24 -11.66
C LEU A 63 5.14 -9.62 -12.13
N VAL A 64 5.91 -10.27 -11.27
CA VAL A 64 7.27 -10.74 -11.52
C VAL A 64 7.43 -12.18 -11.04
N HIS A 65 8.26 -12.98 -11.74
CA HIS A 65 8.52 -14.37 -11.34
C HIS A 65 9.59 -14.52 -10.24
N LYS A 66 10.48 -13.54 -10.10
CA LYS A 66 11.54 -13.55 -9.09
C LYS A 66 11.39 -12.33 -8.18
N PRO A 67 11.71 -12.44 -6.88
CA PRO A 67 11.67 -11.30 -5.98
C PRO A 67 12.89 -10.40 -6.23
N TYR A 68 12.79 -9.46 -7.17
CA TYR A 68 13.90 -8.56 -7.50
C TYR A 68 14.15 -7.55 -6.37
N ALA A 69 15.42 -7.18 -6.18
CA ALA A 69 15.81 -6.01 -5.39
C ALA A 69 15.40 -4.72 -6.12
N ASP A 70 15.27 -3.62 -5.37
CA ASP A 70 14.94 -2.29 -5.92
C ASP A 70 13.67 -2.26 -6.78
N PHE A 71 12.71 -3.12 -6.43
CA PHE A 71 11.43 -3.25 -7.11
C PHE A 71 10.29 -2.82 -6.19
N GLN A 72 9.52 -1.81 -6.62
CA GLN A 72 8.32 -1.31 -5.98
C GLN A 72 7.26 -0.96 -7.02
N ILE A 73 6.17 -1.71 -7.01
CA ILE A 73 4.95 -1.45 -7.78
C ILE A 73 3.74 -1.78 -6.91
N GLY A 74 2.88 -0.79 -6.67
CA GLY A 74 1.54 -1.01 -6.14
C GLY A 74 0.64 -1.61 -7.22
N LEU A 75 -0.08 -2.68 -6.91
CA LEU A 75 -1.16 -3.19 -7.74
C LEU A 75 -2.42 -2.32 -7.55
N PRO A 76 -3.51 -2.51 -8.33
CA PRO A 76 -4.61 -1.55 -8.34
C PRO A 76 -5.19 -1.34 -6.94
N GLY A 77 -5.07 -0.12 -6.45
CA GLY A 77 -5.57 0.32 -5.14
C GLY A 77 -6.17 1.72 -5.20
N THR A 78 -6.47 2.29 -4.03
CA THR A 78 -7.04 3.64 -3.88
C THR A 78 -6.39 4.37 -2.72
N TRP A 79 -6.52 5.69 -2.72
CA TRP A 79 -6.28 6.53 -1.55
C TRP A 79 -7.61 7.00 -0.98
N VAL A 80 -7.73 7.01 0.35
CA VAL A 80 -8.80 7.70 1.08
C VAL A 80 -8.17 8.88 1.80
N ILE A 81 -8.64 10.09 1.49
CA ILE A 81 -8.21 11.33 2.15
C ILE A 81 -9.44 12.07 2.70
N PRO A 82 -9.31 12.91 3.73
CA PRO A 82 -10.46 13.64 4.26
C PRO A 82 -10.90 14.76 3.30
N GLU A 83 -12.22 14.95 3.14
CA GLU A 83 -12.79 16.01 2.30
C GLU A 83 -12.54 17.39 2.90
N ASN A 84 -11.64 18.14 2.26
CA ASN A 84 -11.22 19.49 2.69
C ASN A 84 -11.15 20.50 1.53
N ASN A 85 -11.93 20.29 0.45
CA ASN A 85 -11.99 21.25 -0.66
C ASN A 85 -12.67 22.59 -0.27
N ASP A 86 -13.24 22.69 0.93
CA ASP A 86 -13.87 23.87 1.50
C ASP A 86 -12.88 24.81 2.23
N VAL A 87 -11.58 24.50 2.25
CA VAL A 87 -10.56 25.34 2.89
C VAL A 87 -9.43 25.71 1.94
N ASN A 88 -8.78 26.85 2.22
CA ASN A 88 -7.66 27.38 1.44
C ASN A 88 -6.40 27.63 2.29
N PHE A 89 -6.40 27.20 3.56
CA PHE A 89 -5.25 27.30 4.46
C PHE A 89 -4.47 25.97 4.50
N PRO A 90 -3.21 25.98 4.98
CA PRO A 90 -2.42 24.77 5.14
C PRO A 90 -3.02 23.83 6.19
N LEU A 91 -3.31 22.60 5.81
CA LEU A 91 -3.72 21.56 6.77
C LEU A 91 -2.52 20.97 7.50
N CYS A 92 -1.36 20.88 6.82
CA CYS A 92 -0.14 20.39 7.44
C CYS A 92 0.57 21.49 8.26
N PRO A 93 0.78 21.30 9.57
CA PRO A 93 1.56 22.20 10.41
C PRO A 93 3.01 22.35 9.92
N VAL A 94 3.62 23.51 10.18
CA VAL A 94 5.07 23.72 9.95
C VAL A 94 5.87 22.75 10.81
N GLY A 95 6.94 22.18 10.24
CA GLY A 95 7.74 21.14 10.89
C GLY A 95 7.37 19.72 10.48
N THR A 96 6.22 19.53 9.82
CA THR A 96 5.85 18.22 9.26
C THR A 96 6.57 17.95 7.95
N LEU A 97 6.88 16.69 7.67
CA LEU A 97 7.63 16.24 6.50
C LEU A 97 7.04 16.80 5.20
N ALA A 98 5.74 16.62 4.99
CA ALA A 98 5.07 17.10 3.77
C ALA A 98 5.07 18.64 3.67
N ARG A 99 4.82 19.34 4.78
CA ARG A 99 4.77 20.81 4.80
C ARG A 99 6.10 21.42 4.39
N ASP A 100 7.19 20.88 4.92
CA ASP A 100 8.51 21.49 4.77
C ASP A 100 9.23 21.06 3.49
N ASN A 101 8.91 19.88 2.94
CA ASN A 101 9.66 19.31 1.82
C ASN A 101 8.88 19.27 0.50
N TRP A 102 7.54 19.39 0.51
CA TRP A 102 6.71 19.20 -0.69
C TRP A 102 5.93 20.46 -1.07
N PRO A 103 6.59 21.55 -1.50
CA PRO A 103 5.92 22.80 -1.87
C PRO A 103 4.95 22.64 -3.05
N LYS A 104 5.13 21.61 -3.88
CA LYS A 104 4.19 21.25 -4.96
C LYS A 104 2.80 20.82 -4.47
N ARG A 105 2.64 20.54 -3.17
CA ARG A 105 1.36 20.19 -2.53
C ARG A 105 0.66 21.41 -1.89
N ALA A 106 1.29 22.59 -1.97
CA ALA A 106 0.72 23.86 -1.53
C ALA A 106 -0.53 24.27 -2.36
N PRO A 107 -1.40 25.17 -1.85
CA PRO A 107 -1.31 25.88 -0.57
C PRO A 107 -1.97 25.17 0.61
N THR A 108 -2.68 24.05 0.39
CA THR A 108 -3.43 23.38 1.46
C THR A 108 -2.77 22.11 1.99
N TRP A 109 -1.91 21.45 1.20
CA TRP A 109 -1.37 20.12 1.52
C TRP A 109 -2.45 19.04 1.74
N GLY A 110 -3.71 19.29 1.37
CA GLY A 110 -4.83 18.38 1.68
C GLY A 110 -4.69 16.99 1.07
N SER A 111 -3.98 16.84 -0.06
CA SER A 111 -3.74 15.53 -0.68
C SER A 111 -2.75 14.65 0.09
N VAL A 112 -2.06 15.19 1.10
CA VAL A 112 -1.02 14.52 1.88
C VAL A 112 -1.20 14.75 3.38
N PHE A 113 -2.30 15.39 3.80
CA PHE A 113 -2.60 15.68 5.20
C PHE A 113 -2.81 14.38 5.98
N GLU A 114 -3.73 13.55 5.50
CA GLU A 114 -4.00 12.21 5.99
C GLU A 114 -4.34 11.29 4.82
N THR A 115 -3.82 10.06 4.84
CA THR A 115 -4.09 9.06 3.80
C THR A 115 -4.34 7.69 4.40
N ILE A 116 -5.31 6.96 3.85
CA ILE A 116 -5.31 5.50 3.84
C ILE A 116 -4.94 5.09 2.41
N GLU A 117 -3.86 4.33 2.24
CA GLU A 117 -3.24 4.11 0.92
C GLU A 117 -2.76 2.68 0.68
N GLY A 118 -2.85 1.80 1.68
CA GLY A 118 -2.51 0.39 1.54
C GLY A 118 -3.28 -0.34 0.45
N GLY A 119 -2.75 -1.48 0.06
CA GLY A 119 -3.35 -2.34 -0.95
C GLY A 119 -2.44 -3.49 -1.33
N LEU A 120 -2.77 -4.12 -2.46
CA LEU A 120 -1.92 -5.11 -3.09
C LEU A 120 -0.67 -4.44 -3.65
N GLY A 121 0.50 -5.03 -3.47
CA GLY A 121 1.71 -4.47 -4.07
C GLY A 121 2.99 -5.21 -3.74
N TYR A 122 4.05 -4.72 -4.36
CA TYR A 122 5.44 -5.00 -4.07
C TYR A 122 6.01 -3.74 -3.47
N TRP A 123 6.33 -3.73 -2.17
CA TRP A 123 6.78 -2.52 -1.49
C TRP A 123 8.29 -2.56 -1.29
N ALA A 124 8.99 -1.43 -1.48
CA ALA A 124 10.45 -1.40 -1.46
C ALA A 124 11.04 -2.01 -0.18
N GLY A 125 10.45 -1.73 0.98
CA GLY A 125 10.94 -2.26 2.24
C GLY A 125 10.46 -3.66 2.60
N ASN A 126 9.65 -4.34 1.78
CA ASN A 126 9.19 -5.70 2.12
C ASN A 126 10.39 -6.61 2.38
N ARG A 127 10.39 -7.24 3.55
CA ARG A 127 11.51 -8.01 4.09
C ARG A 127 11.50 -9.46 3.67
N PHE A 128 10.33 -10.03 3.43
CA PHE A 128 10.15 -11.45 3.10
C PHE A 128 9.43 -11.57 1.75
N ARG A 129 10.16 -11.32 0.66
CA ARG A 129 9.60 -11.38 -0.71
C ARG A 129 9.64 -12.81 -1.24
N TYR A 130 8.58 -13.23 -1.92
CA TYR A 130 8.39 -14.63 -2.35
C TYR A 130 7.73 -14.83 -3.72
N GLY A 131 7.53 -13.76 -4.50
CA GLY A 131 7.02 -13.81 -5.88
C GLY A 131 5.65 -13.14 -6.05
N PRO A 132 4.56 -13.62 -5.43
CA PRO A 132 3.28 -12.93 -5.40
C PRO A 132 3.35 -11.56 -4.69
N PRO A 133 2.41 -10.65 -4.97
CA PRO A 133 2.25 -9.40 -4.22
C PRO A 133 1.78 -9.71 -2.79
N LYS A 134 1.89 -8.71 -1.90
CA LYS A 134 1.29 -8.75 -0.56
C LYS A 134 0.22 -7.68 -0.43
N PHE A 135 -0.75 -7.89 0.45
CA PHE A 135 -1.69 -6.84 0.83
C PHE A 135 -1.19 -6.13 2.09
N SER A 136 -1.33 -4.80 2.18
CA SER A 136 -1.00 -4.01 3.37
C SER A 136 -2.08 -2.99 3.69
N MET A 137 -2.16 -2.57 4.95
CA MET A 137 -3.17 -1.64 5.46
C MET A 137 -2.55 -0.27 5.74
N ASN A 138 -1.66 0.16 4.85
CA ASN A 138 -0.87 1.36 5.02
C ASN A 138 -1.71 2.64 5.11
N GLY A 139 -1.28 3.57 5.93
CA GLY A 139 -1.82 4.92 6.01
C GLY A 139 -0.91 5.87 6.77
N THR A 140 -1.12 7.17 6.51
CA THR A 140 -0.34 8.27 7.06
C THR A 140 -1.29 9.24 7.76
N PRO A 141 -1.27 9.34 9.10
CA PRO A 141 -2.25 10.16 9.83
C PRO A 141 -1.80 11.60 10.06
N ASN A 142 -0.61 12.00 9.62
CA ASN A 142 -0.02 13.27 10.03
C ASN A 142 1.04 13.81 9.04
N CYS A 143 0.65 14.09 7.81
CA CYS A 143 1.54 14.76 6.86
C CYS A 143 2.86 14.01 6.59
N TYR A 144 2.78 12.67 6.60
CA TYR A 144 3.89 11.73 6.41
C TYR A 144 5.01 11.77 7.48
N ASP A 145 4.78 12.37 8.66
CA ASP A 145 5.70 12.24 9.81
C ASP A 145 5.63 10.87 10.49
N LEU A 146 4.50 10.20 10.34
CA LEU A 146 4.22 8.87 10.83
C LEU A 146 3.51 8.10 9.74
N GLU A 147 3.87 6.83 9.65
CA GLU A 147 3.28 5.88 8.74
C GLU A 147 3.00 4.60 9.51
N ILE A 148 1.84 4.00 9.28
CA ILE A 148 1.34 2.86 10.05
C ILE A 148 0.85 1.80 9.07
N ALA A 149 1.38 0.57 9.17
CA ALA A 149 1.04 -0.54 8.28
C ALA A 149 0.23 -1.65 8.97
N SER A 150 0.40 -1.79 10.28
CA SER A 150 -0.24 -2.84 11.10
C SER A 150 -0.36 -2.36 12.56
N PRO A 151 -1.00 -3.11 13.48
CA PRO A 151 -1.23 -2.67 14.86
C PRO A 151 -0.02 -2.11 15.61
N GLY A 152 1.19 -2.64 15.35
CA GLY A 152 2.41 -2.25 16.05
C GLY A 152 3.54 -1.70 15.19
N TRP A 153 3.37 -1.61 13.86
CA TRP A 153 4.48 -1.42 12.94
C TRP A 153 4.25 -0.33 11.91
N SER A 154 5.32 0.39 11.58
CA SER A 154 5.35 1.37 10.48
C SER A 154 5.35 0.68 9.13
N PHE A 155 5.47 1.47 8.06
CA PHE A 155 5.84 0.93 6.76
C PHE A 155 7.21 0.23 6.82
N PHE A 156 7.55 -0.44 5.73
CA PHE A 156 8.51 -1.53 5.72
C PHE A 156 9.99 -1.13 5.88
N TYR A 157 10.34 0.17 5.92
CA TYR A 157 11.74 0.60 6.10
C TYR A 157 12.28 0.39 7.52
N SER A 158 11.42 0.15 8.52
CA SER A 158 11.83 -0.14 9.90
C SER A 158 11.41 -1.54 10.31
N ALA A 159 12.31 -2.25 11.02
CA ALA A 159 12.01 -3.48 11.76
C ALA A 159 11.80 -3.20 13.26
N THR A 160 11.79 -1.93 13.66
CA THR A 160 11.54 -1.47 15.02
C THR A 160 10.07 -1.11 15.17
N ALA A 161 9.46 -1.57 16.27
CA ALA A 161 8.04 -1.33 16.53
C ALA A 161 7.80 0.16 16.65
N LEU A 162 6.60 0.59 16.29
CA LEU A 162 6.17 1.95 16.58
C LEU A 162 6.23 2.16 18.11
N PRO A 163 6.72 3.33 18.56
CA PRO A 163 6.59 3.70 19.96
C PRO A 163 5.14 3.62 20.44
N ASP A 164 4.93 3.36 21.73
CA ASP A 164 3.60 3.20 22.34
C ASP A 164 2.63 4.33 21.95
N ASN A 165 3.11 5.57 21.88
CA ASN A 165 2.31 6.76 21.54
C ASN A 165 2.13 7.03 20.04
N LYS A 166 2.59 6.12 19.17
CA LYS A 166 2.52 6.23 17.70
C LYS A 166 1.80 5.07 17.01
N MET A 167 1.41 4.04 17.75
CA MET A 167 0.54 3.00 17.19
C MET A 167 -0.83 3.59 16.86
N GLY A 168 -1.59 2.98 15.94
CA GLY A 168 -2.87 3.58 15.53
C GLY A 168 -3.91 2.67 14.90
N ILE A 169 -3.60 1.37 14.80
CA ILE A 169 -4.52 0.37 14.28
C ILE A 169 -4.86 -0.60 15.41
N ALA A 170 -6.14 -0.81 15.65
CA ALA A 170 -6.64 -1.85 16.55
C ALA A 170 -7.09 -3.05 15.71
N GLN A 171 -6.55 -4.23 15.99
CA GLN A 171 -7.03 -5.44 15.35
C GLN A 171 -8.38 -5.83 15.95
N LEU A 172 -9.36 -6.12 15.09
CA LEU A 172 -10.72 -6.47 15.48
C LEU A 172 -10.99 -7.96 15.35
N SER A 173 -10.49 -8.56 14.27
CA SER A 173 -10.70 -9.97 13.99
C SER A 173 -9.89 -10.86 14.92
N ASN A 174 -10.56 -11.87 15.44
CA ASN A 174 -9.98 -12.97 16.20
C ASN A 174 -9.69 -14.21 15.34
N ARG A 175 -9.74 -14.08 14.00
CA ARG A 175 -9.56 -15.22 13.07
C ARG A 175 -8.44 -15.03 12.06
N ILE A 176 -7.75 -13.90 12.08
CA ILE A 176 -6.68 -13.60 11.13
C ILE A 176 -5.51 -12.91 11.81
N LEU A 177 -4.29 -13.23 11.39
CA LEU A 177 -3.06 -12.51 11.76
C LEU A 177 -2.85 -11.31 10.85
N VAL A 178 -2.32 -10.22 11.41
CA VAL A 178 -1.89 -9.04 10.66
C VAL A 178 -0.36 -8.91 10.77
N PRO A 179 0.41 -9.58 9.91
CA PRO A 179 1.87 -9.50 9.93
C PRO A 179 2.36 -8.12 9.47
N PRO A 180 3.48 -7.62 10.02
CA PRO A 180 4.06 -6.34 9.61
C PRO A 180 4.49 -6.30 8.15
N ASP A 181 4.93 -7.43 7.58
CA ASP A 181 5.37 -7.47 6.19
C ASP A 181 4.21 -7.64 5.18
N GLY A 182 2.97 -7.68 5.64
CA GLY A 182 1.76 -7.77 4.80
C GLY A 182 1.21 -9.19 4.60
N PHE A 183 -0.05 -9.28 4.19
CA PHE A 183 -0.76 -10.55 4.00
C PHE A 183 -0.25 -11.28 2.75
N THR A 184 0.04 -12.56 2.93
CA THR A 184 0.42 -13.51 1.90
C THR A 184 -0.79 -14.24 1.30
N PHE A 185 -0.60 -14.81 0.12
CA PHE A 185 -1.61 -15.59 -0.60
C PHE A 185 -1.13 -17.02 -0.79
N ILE A 186 -2.07 -17.95 -0.94
CA ILE A 186 -1.74 -19.34 -1.26
C ILE A 186 -1.28 -19.45 -2.72
N ASN A 187 -0.29 -20.30 -2.97
CA ASN A 187 0.23 -20.63 -4.31
C ASN A 187 0.68 -19.38 -5.10
N ASN A 188 0.52 -19.42 -6.42
CA ASN A 188 0.67 -18.27 -7.31
C ASN A 188 -0.72 -17.88 -7.82
N PRO A 189 -1.35 -16.83 -7.25
CA PRO A 189 -2.62 -16.31 -7.76
C PRO A 189 -2.52 -15.96 -9.25
N ASP A 190 -3.61 -16.15 -10.00
CA ASP A 190 -3.62 -15.92 -11.45
C ASP A 190 -4.91 -15.19 -11.82
N GLY A 191 -4.93 -13.88 -11.59
CA GLY A 191 -6.07 -13.01 -11.94
C GLY A 191 -7.31 -13.17 -11.04
N LYS A 192 -7.25 -13.97 -9.97
CA LYS A 192 -8.30 -14.06 -8.95
C LYS A 192 -8.39 -12.75 -8.16
N PHE A 193 -9.55 -12.44 -7.61
CA PHE A 193 -9.80 -11.15 -6.95
C PHE A 193 -9.71 -11.22 -5.42
N LEU A 194 -9.06 -10.22 -4.83
CA LEU A 194 -9.29 -9.85 -3.44
C LEU A 194 -10.30 -8.70 -3.41
N GLY A 195 -11.44 -8.93 -2.76
CA GLY A 195 -12.35 -7.84 -2.40
C GLY A 195 -11.85 -7.18 -1.13
N TYR A 196 -11.82 -5.86 -1.10
CA TYR A 196 -11.61 -5.14 0.15
C TYR A 196 -12.40 -3.84 0.20
N ALA A 197 -12.73 -3.43 1.42
CA ALA A 197 -13.45 -2.21 1.69
C ALA A 197 -12.82 -1.44 2.84
N TRP A 198 -12.87 -0.12 2.74
CA TRP A 198 -12.66 0.78 3.87
C TRP A 198 -14.00 1.41 4.21
N MET A 199 -14.50 1.17 5.42
CA MET A 199 -15.78 1.69 5.90
C MET A 199 -15.59 2.37 7.25
N SER A 200 -16.03 3.63 7.35
CA SER A 200 -16.08 4.36 8.60
C SER A 200 -17.17 3.77 9.51
N LEU A 201 -16.78 3.40 10.74
CA LEU A 201 -17.66 2.84 11.78
C LEU A 201 -17.44 3.57 13.11
N SER A 202 -18.46 3.61 13.97
CA SER A 202 -18.40 4.30 15.27
C SER A 202 -18.26 3.30 16.41
N PHE A 203 -17.00 2.99 16.78
CA PHE A 203 -16.69 2.13 17.93
C PHE A 203 -16.73 2.89 19.26
N MET A 204 -16.41 4.17 19.22
CA MET A 204 -16.45 5.09 20.35
C MET A 204 -17.21 6.35 19.97
N ASP A 205 -17.69 7.07 20.97
CA ASP A 205 -18.35 8.37 20.75
C ASP A 205 -17.31 9.47 20.51
N ALA A 206 -17.73 10.51 19.79
CA ALA A 206 -16.89 11.69 19.57
C ALA A 206 -16.57 12.36 20.91
N LYS A 207 -15.36 12.90 21.02
CA LYS A 207 -14.83 13.50 22.24
C LYS A 207 -14.57 14.99 22.06
N PRO A 208 -14.92 15.81 23.07
CA PRO A 208 -14.48 17.20 23.10
C PRO A 208 -12.95 17.27 23.24
N GLY A 209 -12.37 18.38 22.79
CA GLY A 209 -10.93 18.57 22.73
C GLY A 209 -10.28 19.09 24.01
N PRO A 210 -8.99 19.47 23.96
CA PRO A 210 -8.14 19.60 22.75
C PRO A 210 -7.20 18.41 22.45
N PRO A 211 -7.05 17.96 21.18
CA PRO A 211 -7.88 18.28 20.02
C PRO A 211 -9.22 17.53 20.06
N PRO A 212 -10.32 18.10 19.53
CA PRO A 212 -11.57 17.36 19.40
C PRO A 212 -11.36 16.14 18.52
N THR A 213 -12.01 15.02 18.84
CA THR A 213 -11.91 13.78 18.07
C THR A 213 -13.30 13.32 17.67
N GLY A 214 -13.50 13.06 16.38
CA GLY A 214 -14.74 12.51 15.84
C GLY A 214 -14.92 11.03 16.16
N ASP A 215 -16.02 10.46 15.69
CA ASP A 215 -16.41 9.08 15.99
C ASP A 215 -16.11 8.09 14.86
N GLN A 216 -15.31 8.48 13.86
CA GLN A 216 -15.05 7.65 12.70
C GLN A 216 -13.79 6.80 12.85
N SER A 217 -13.99 5.50 12.92
CA SER A 217 -12.94 4.49 12.82
C SER A 217 -12.99 3.83 11.45
N TRP A 218 -12.01 4.15 10.60
CA TRP A 218 -11.90 3.54 9.28
C TRP A 218 -11.49 2.08 9.40
N THR A 219 -12.41 1.20 9.02
CA THR A 219 -12.31 -0.25 9.25
C THR A 219 -12.10 -0.98 7.93
N LEU A 220 -11.07 -1.82 7.89
CA LEU A 220 -10.82 -2.69 6.75
C LEU A 220 -11.73 -3.90 6.81
N PHE A 221 -12.42 -4.18 5.71
CA PHE A 221 -13.05 -5.47 5.44
C PHE A 221 -12.32 -6.16 4.30
N LEU A 222 -12.12 -7.47 4.42
CA LEU A 222 -11.65 -8.32 3.34
C LEU A 222 -12.75 -9.28 2.89
N ASN A 223 -12.74 -9.62 1.61
CA ASN A 223 -13.55 -10.67 1.00
C ASN A 223 -12.66 -11.53 0.11
N SER A 224 -12.25 -12.68 0.66
CA SER A 224 -11.49 -13.73 0.01
C SER A 224 -12.27 -15.05 0.11
N SER A 225 -11.80 -16.09 -0.57
CA SER A 225 -12.46 -17.40 -0.53
C SER A 225 -12.43 -18.07 0.84
N ASN A 226 -11.39 -17.82 1.66
CA ASN A 226 -11.20 -18.43 2.98
C ASN A 226 -11.30 -17.46 4.17
N PHE A 227 -11.53 -16.17 3.93
CA PHE A 227 -11.80 -15.17 4.97
C PHE A 227 -12.70 -14.04 4.44
N LYS A 228 -13.77 -13.73 5.18
CA LYS A 228 -14.66 -12.61 4.90
C LYS A 228 -15.00 -11.85 6.18
N GLY A 229 -14.86 -10.54 6.19
CA GLY A 229 -15.25 -9.72 7.34
C GLY A 229 -14.24 -8.65 7.71
N PRO A 230 -14.46 -7.95 8.83
CA PRO A 230 -13.56 -6.90 9.26
C PRO A 230 -12.25 -7.49 9.77
N VAL A 231 -11.16 -6.76 9.60
CA VAL A 231 -9.82 -7.16 10.05
C VAL A 231 -9.36 -6.29 11.22
N ALA A 232 -9.28 -4.99 10.99
CA ALA A 232 -8.74 -4.00 11.91
C ALA A 232 -9.31 -2.61 11.55
N TYR A 233 -9.16 -1.65 12.45
CA TYR A 233 -9.57 -0.28 12.22
C TYR A 233 -8.54 0.74 12.71
N TYR A 234 -8.50 1.90 12.07
CA TYR A 234 -7.79 3.06 12.57
C TYR A 234 -8.54 3.69 13.72
N ILE A 235 -7.85 3.89 14.84
CA ILE A 235 -8.41 4.49 16.05
C ILE A 235 -8.63 5.99 15.78
N PRO A 236 -9.80 6.59 16.09
CA PRO A 236 -10.09 7.98 15.71
C PRO A 236 -9.05 8.99 16.19
N GLU A 237 -8.57 8.83 17.42
CA GLU A 237 -7.52 9.68 18.01
C GLU A 237 -6.18 9.59 17.26
N THR A 238 -5.94 8.61 16.39
CA THR A 238 -4.75 8.56 15.54
C THR A 238 -4.74 9.68 14.51
N TRP A 239 -5.92 10.04 13.97
CA TRP A 239 -6.07 11.13 13.00
C TRP A 239 -6.01 12.49 13.71
N SER A 240 -6.82 12.69 14.76
CA SER A 240 -6.94 14.00 15.42
C SER A 240 -5.68 14.47 16.15
N LYS A 241 -4.73 13.58 16.46
CA LYS A 241 -3.50 13.93 17.19
C LYS A 241 -2.62 14.97 16.49
N ILE A 242 -2.61 15.03 15.15
CA ILE A 242 -1.84 16.05 14.42
C ILE A 242 -2.25 17.46 14.83
N SER A 243 -3.52 17.64 15.17
CA SER A 243 -4.12 18.91 15.50
C SER A 243 -3.74 19.47 16.87
N LYS A 244 -3.10 18.67 17.74
CA LYS A 244 -2.89 19.01 19.17
C LYS A 244 -2.39 20.44 19.39
N ASP A 245 -1.44 20.87 18.57
CA ASP A 245 -0.80 22.19 18.65
C ASP A 245 -1.10 23.07 17.41
N TYR A 246 -2.08 22.70 16.58
CA TYR A 246 -2.43 23.38 15.33
C TYR A 246 -3.94 23.55 15.14
N HIS A 247 -4.56 24.46 15.87
CA HIS A 247 -6.04 24.60 15.92
C HIS A 247 -6.76 24.81 14.58
N ALA A 248 -6.05 25.24 13.52
CA ALA A 248 -6.66 25.51 12.22
C ALA A 248 -7.25 24.24 11.57
N ASP A 249 -6.69 23.06 11.85
CA ASP A 249 -7.12 21.79 11.26
C ASP A 249 -8.12 21.01 12.14
N TYR A 250 -8.66 21.62 13.22
CA TYR A 250 -9.66 20.97 14.08
C TYR A 250 -10.86 20.47 13.27
N GLY A 251 -11.16 19.17 13.42
CA GLY A 251 -12.27 18.50 12.73
C GLY A 251 -12.05 18.33 11.22
N ARG A 252 -10.81 18.43 10.73
CA ARG A 252 -10.44 18.24 9.31
C ARG A 252 -9.91 16.84 9.00
N GLY A 253 -9.68 16.01 10.01
CA GLY A 253 -9.19 14.64 9.87
C GLY A 253 -10.26 13.63 9.47
N LEU A 254 -9.82 12.43 9.13
CA LEU A 254 -10.61 11.26 8.77
C LEU A 254 -11.46 10.72 9.94
N ASP A 255 -11.16 11.13 11.17
CA ASP A 255 -12.00 10.92 12.35
C ASP A 255 -13.33 11.68 12.28
N ALA A 256 -13.39 12.79 11.54
CA ALA A 256 -14.54 13.70 11.50
C ALA A 256 -15.11 13.97 10.10
N ARG A 257 -14.27 13.97 9.06
CA ARG A 257 -14.67 14.27 7.68
C ARG A 257 -15.05 13.02 6.89
N PRO A 258 -15.94 13.13 5.90
CA PRO A 258 -16.11 12.09 4.89
C PRO A 258 -14.80 11.86 4.13
N GLY A 259 -14.59 10.62 3.69
CA GLY A 259 -13.48 10.27 2.81
C GLY A 259 -13.76 10.67 1.36
N VAL A 260 -12.73 11.10 0.66
CA VAL A 260 -12.69 11.35 -0.78
C VAL A 260 -11.86 10.26 -1.44
N MET A 261 -12.45 9.60 -2.44
CA MET A 261 -11.77 8.63 -3.30
C MET A 261 -12.12 8.96 -4.75
N GLY A 262 -11.14 9.42 -5.54
CA GLY A 262 -11.35 9.91 -6.91
C GLY A 262 -11.12 8.88 -8.04
N GLY A 263 -10.81 7.64 -7.67
CA GLY A 263 -10.38 6.59 -8.58
C GLY A 263 -9.32 5.71 -7.93
N GLY A 264 -8.58 4.97 -8.75
CA GLY A 264 -7.53 4.08 -8.28
C GLY A 264 -6.43 3.89 -9.31
N ALA A 265 -5.30 3.35 -8.87
CA ALA A 265 -4.14 3.16 -9.72
C ALA A 265 -3.29 1.97 -9.31
N MET A 266 -2.59 1.40 -10.29
CA MET A 266 -1.30 0.77 -10.07
C MET A 266 -0.22 1.86 -10.11
N GLU A 267 0.49 2.04 -9.01
CA GLU A 267 1.60 2.98 -8.91
C GLU A 267 2.92 2.26 -9.21
N ILE A 268 3.60 2.68 -10.26
CA ILE A 268 4.94 2.20 -10.60
C ILE A 268 5.94 3.23 -10.07
N ASN A 269 6.63 2.89 -8.99
CA ASN A 269 7.54 3.83 -8.32
C ASN A 269 9.02 3.51 -8.62
N THR A 270 9.44 2.26 -8.46
CA THR A 270 10.85 1.87 -8.58
C THR A 270 10.96 0.53 -9.28
N VAL A 271 11.72 0.49 -10.38
CA VAL A 271 11.95 -0.74 -11.16
C VAL A 271 13.42 -0.74 -11.57
N PRO A 272 14.18 -1.81 -11.31
CA PRO A 272 15.59 -1.83 -11.67
C PRO A 272 15.74 -1.79 -13.20
N ARG A 273 16.81 -1.15 -13.67
CA ARG A 273 17.18 -1.10 -15.08
C ARG A 273 18.63 -1.49 -15.29
N MET A 274 18.88 -2.00 -16.49
CA MET A 274 20.21 -2.15 -17.05
C MET A 274 20.28 -1.42 -18.37
N ASP A 275 21.41 -0.78 -18.64
CA ASP A 275 21.61 -0.03 -19.88
C ASP A 275 22.93 -0.42 -20.53
N GLU A 276 22.95 -0.42 -21.85
CA GLU A 276 24.14 -0.71 -22.63
C GLU A 276 24.26 0.29 -23.78
N LYS A 277 25.31 1.13 -23.75
CA LYS A 277 25.64 2.03 -24.85
C LYS A 277 26.35 1.25 -25.96
N ARG A 278 25.87 1.41 -27.19
CA ARG A 278 26.49 0.86 -28.42
C ARG A 278 27.10 1.98 -29.27
N SER A 279 27.81 1.59 -30.32
CA SER A 279 28.51 2.52 -31.23
C SER A 279 27.58 3.64 -31.71
N GLY A 280 28.07 4.87 -31.65
CA GLY A 280 27.28 6.07 -31.92
C GLY A 280 26.50 6.54 -30.69
N ASP A 281 25.28 7.03 -30.92
CA ASP A 281 24.42 7.62 -29.89
C ASP A 281 23.26 6.70 -29.48
N THR A 282 23.37 5.39 -29.74
CA THR A 282 22.34 4.40 -29.39
C THR A 282 22.59 3.80 -28.01
N VAL A 283 21.55 3.81 -27.18
CA VAL A 283 21.53 3.14 -25.87
C VAL A 283 20.36 2.17 -25.81
N PHE A 284 20.63 0.94 -25.38
CA PHE A 284 19.61 -0.05 -25.08
C PHE A 284 19.35 -0.10 -23.59
N TYR A 285 18.09 -0.33 -23.21
CA TYR A 285 17.62 -0.43 -21.84
C TYR A 285 16.90 -1.75 -21.64
N LYS A 286 17.00 -2.31 -20.44
CA LYS A 286 16.29 -3.51 -20.00
C LYS A 286 15.70 -3.28 -18.63
N ILE A 287 14.46 -3.71 -18.44
CA ILE A 287 13.81 -3.84 -17.12
C ILE A 287 13.49 -5.32 -16.82
N PRO A 288 13.12 -5.69 -15.57
CA PRO A 288 12.50 -6.98 -15.31
C PRO A 288 11.29 -7.20 -16.20
N GLN A 289 11.10 -8.44 -16.65
CA GLN A 289 9.86 -8.79 -17.35
C GLN A 289 8.69 -8.64 -16.37
N LEU A 290 7.70 -7.83 -16.76
CA LEU A 290 6.44 -7.68 -16.04
C LEU A 290 5.36 -8.48 -16.75
N PHE A 291 4.56 -9.19 -15.97
CA PHE A 291 3.50 -10.08 -16.46
C PHE A 291 2.13 -9.62 -15.97
N PHE A 292 1.14 -9.75 -16.83
CA PHE A 292 -0.26 -9.52 -16.52
C PHE A 292 -1.06 -10.76 -16.87
N HIS A 293 -2.02 -11.11 -16.02
CA HIS A 293 -3.00 -12.13 -16.34
C HIS A 293 -3.80 -11.71 -17.58
N VAL A 294 -3.99 -12.61 -18.54
CA VAL A 294 -4.73 -12.35 -19.78
C VAL A 294 -5.81 -13.40 -19.96
N ASP A 295 -7.03 -12.95 -20.18
CA ASP A 295 -8.15 -13.83 -20.52
C ASP A 295 -8.17 -14.21 -22.01
N ASN A 296 -9.13 -15.05 -22.40
CA ASN A 296 -9.29 -15.51 -23.78
C ASN A 296 -9.64 -14.40 -24.80
N GLN A 297 -9.87 -13.16 -24.36
CA GLN A 297 -10.14 -11.98 -25.19
C GLN A 297 -8.94 -11.02 -25.25
N GLY A 298 -7.77 -11.43 -24.73
CA GLY A 298 -6.59 -10.57 -24.69
C GLY A 298 -6.72 -9.43 -23.66
N ARG A 299 -7.56 -9.60 -22.62
CA ARG A 299 -7.79 -8.58 -21.59
C ARG A 299 -7.11 -8.94 -20.29
N SER A 300 -6.50 -7.95 -19.64
CA SER A 300 -6.15 -8.01 -18.23
C SER A 300 -7.17 -7.24 -17.43
N VAL A 301 -8.06 -7.94 -16.72
CA VAL A 301 -8.99 -7.31 -15.79
C VAL A 301 -8.27 -6.96 -14.50
N LEU A 302 -8.32 -5.69 -14.10
CA LEU A 302 -7.54 -5.18 -12.97
C LEU A 302 -8.42 -4.82 -11.77
N VAL A 303 -9.52 -4.09 -12.01
CA VAL A 303 -10.45 -3.66 -10.97
C VAL A 303 -11.88 -3.82 -11.43
N ARG A 304 -12.75 -4.29 -10.54
CA ARG A 304 -14.20 -4.35 -10.80
C ARG A 304 -15.04 -4.03 -9.57
N ASP A 305 -16.32 -3.79 -9.84
CA ASP A 305 -17.37 -3.58 -8.84
C ASP A 305 -17.05 -2.48 -7.81
N VAL A 306 -16.52 -1.35 -8.29
CA VAL A 306 -16.26 -0.17 -7.46
C VAL A 306 -17.57 0.35 -6.88
N LYS A 307 -17.61 0.54 -5.55
CA LYS A 307 -18.79 0.99 -4.81
C LYS A 307 -18.41 2.02 -3.77
N TYR A 308 -19.22 3.05 -3.66
CA TYR A 308 -19.15 4.06 -2.61
C TYR A 308 -20.29 3.88 -1.62
N TYR A 309 -20.05 4.23 -0.37
CA TYR A 309 -20.98 3.99 0.72
C TYR A 309 -21.38 5.28 1.42
N SER A 310 -22.68 5.42 1.66
CA SER A 310 -23.20 6.37 2.64
C SER A 310 -23.20 5.75 4.04
N LYS A 311 -23.51 6.57 5.06
CA LYS A 311 -23.65 6.07 6.44
C LYS A 311 -24.77 5.01 6.59
N ASP A 312 -25.76 5.00 5.69
CA ASP A 312 -26.84 4.01 5.68
C ASP A 312 -26.37 2.62 5.23
N ALA A 313 -25.18 2.52 4.61
CA ALA A 313 -24.63 1.22 4.20
C ALA A 313 -24.30 0.35 5.41
N LEU A 314 -23.74 0.93 6.48
CA LEU A 314 -23.37 0.17 7.67
C LEU A 314 -23.25 1.03 8.94
N TYR A 315 -22.64 2.20 8.84
CA TYR A 315 -22.35 3.09 9.99
C TYR A 315 -23.56 3.31 10.91
N ASN A 316 -24.73 3.67 10.35
CA ASN A 316 -25.92 4.01 11.15
C ASN A 316 -26.45 2.78 11.93
N SER A 317 -26.51 1.62 11.28
CA SER A 317 -26.90 0.37 11.94
C SER A 317 -25.87 -0.07 12.99
N PHE A 318 -24.57 0.09 12.71
CA PHE A 318 -23.49 -0.23 13.62
C PHE A 318 -23.52 0.65 14.88
N LYS A 319 -23.70 1.97 14.72
CA LYS A 319 -23.84 2.91 15.83
C LYS A 319 -25.08 2.61 16.67
N GLY A 320 -26.22 2.33 16.02
CA GLY A 320 -27.44 1.90 16.71
C GLY A 320 -27.23 0.61 17.50
N TRP A 321 -26.42 -0.32 17.00
CA TRP A 321 -26.10 -1.57 17.69
C TRP A 321 -25.15 -1.38 18.88
N LYS A 322 -24.14 -0.53 18.74
CA LYS A 322 -23.30 -0.10 19.86
C LYS A 322 -24.14 0.46 21.02
N ASP A 323 -25.16 1.23 20.67
CA ASP A 323 -26.07 1.88 21.62
C ASP A 323 -27.25 0.99 22.09
N ASP A 324 -27.26 -0.30 21.75
CA ASP A 324 -28.33 -1.25 22.08
C ASP A 324 -29.73 -0.85 21.56
N LYS A 325 -29.78 -0.13 20.43
CA LYS A 325 -31.02 0.34 19.78
C LYS A 325 -31.43 -0.49 18.57
N ASN A 326 -30.47 -1.04 17.83
CA ASN A 326 -30.71 -1.78 16.58
C ASN A 326 -29.84 -3.05 16.52
N GLU A 327 -30.22 -4.03 15.70
CA GLU A 327 -29.31 -5.11 15.29
C GLU A 327 -28.43 -4.68 14.11
N CYS A 328 -27.22 -5.27 14.01
CA CYS A 328 -26.33 -5.03 12.87
C CYS A 328 -25.71 -6.34 12.38
N SER A 329 -26.09 -6.75 11.16
CA SER A 329 -25.59 -7.97 10.54
C SER A 329 -24.12 -7.88 10.09
N GLY A 330 -23.60 -6.65 9.95
CA GLY A 330 -22.32 -6.37 9.33
C GLY A 330 -22.37 -6.27 7.80
N SER A 331 -23.45 -6.71 7.16
CA SER A 331 -23.58 -6.66 5.70
C SER A 331 -23.84 -5.24 5.20
N PHE A 332 -23.18 -4.87 4.12
CA PHE A 332 -23.26 -3.55 3.54
C PHE A 332 -24.60 -3.40 2.80
N ASN A 333 -25.43 -2.49 3.28
CA ASN A 333 -26.78 -2.28 2.78
C ASN A 333 -26.76 -1.64 1.39
N LYS A 334 -27.50 -2.24 0.45
CA LYS A 334 -27.66 -1.75 -0.92
C LYS A 334 -28.26 -0.34 -0.99
N ASN A 335 -29.12 0.04 -0.05
CA ASN A 335 -29.73 1.38 -0.02
C ASN A 335 -28.69 2.48 0.24
N GLY A 336 -27.61 2.17 0.97
CA GLY A 336 -26.49 3.07 1.19
C GLY A 336 -25.34 2.86 0.20
N THR A 337 -25.56 2.14 -0.91
CA THR A 337 -24.52 1.81 -1.90
C THR A 337 -24.76 2.59 -3.19
N TRP A 338 -23.69 3.15 -3.76
CA TRP A 338 -23.71 3.80 -5.07
C TRP A 338 -22.56 3.29 -5.94
N GLU A 339 -22.86 3.01 -7.21
CA GLU A 339 -21.87 2.58 -8.23
C GLU A 339 -21.51 3.78 -9.12
N PRO A 340 -20.21 4.11 -9.29
CA PRO A 340 -19.77 5.20 -10.16
C PRO A 340 -19.79 4.79 -11.63
N VAL A 341 -19.64 5.76 -12.54
CA VAL A 341 -19.13 5.49 -13.89
C VAL A 341 -17.61 5.64 -13.87
N LEU A 342 -16.88 4.63 -14.36
CA LEU A 342 -15.43 4.68 -14.48
C LEU A 342 -15.00 5.25 -15.82
N THR A 343 -13.83 5.88 -15.82
CA THR A 343 -13.11 6.34 -17.02
C THR A 343 -11.64 6.01 -16.87
N THR A 344 -10.92 5.92 -17.98
CA THR A 344 -9.47 5.74 -17.97
C THR A 344 -8.86 6.46 -19.17
N LYS A 345 -7.54 6.64 -19.11
CA LYS A 345 -6.73 7.19 -20.20
C LYS A 345 -5.48 6.36 -20.35
N MET A 346 -4.89 6.39 -21.54
CA MET A 346 -3.61 5.72 -21.78
C MET A 346 -2.55 6.26 -20.78
N PRO A 347 -1.85 5.38 -20.06
CA PRO A 347 -0.80 5.78 -19.14
C PRO A 347 0.34 6.51 -19.82
N VAL A 348 0.98 7.41 -19.07
CA VAL A 348 2.29 7.97 -19.43
C VAL A 348 3.31 7.33 -18.52
N PHE A 349 4.32 6.71 -19.13
CA PHE A 349 5.45 6.14 -18.42
C PHE A 349 6.72 6.93 -18.74
N ASP A 350 7.67 6.88 -17.82
CA ASP A 350 9.01 7.39 -18.03
C ASP A 350 10.07 6.41 -17.51
N GLN A 351 11.29 6.59 -18.01
CA GLN A 351 12.49 5.94 -17.51
C GLN A 351 13.52 7.04 -17.29
N LYS A 352 14.00 7.22 -16.06
CA LYS A 352 14.91 8.33 -15.71
C LYS A 352 14.36 9.71 -16.13
N GLY A 353 13.04 9.94 -16.00
CA GLY A 353 12.39 11.18 -16.42
C GLY A 353 12.25 11.36 -17.94
N ILE A 354 12.72 10.40 -18.75
CA ILE A 354 12.52 10.39 -20.21
C ILE A 354 11.24 9.62 -20.51
N LYS A 355 10.25 10.31 -21.07
CA LYS A 355 8.95 9.73 -21.44
C LYS A 355 9.13 8.59 -22.46
N LEU A 356 8.41 7.49 -22.24
CA LEU A 356 8.28 6.40 -23.20
C LEU A 356 7.26 6.76 -24.30
N SER A 357 7.58 6.45 -25.55
CA SER A 357 6.67 6.55 -26.71
C SER A 357 6.28 5.17 -27.25
N GLY A 358 5.15 5.09 -27.97
CA GLY A 358 4.74 3.89 -28.68
C GLY A 358 4.14 2.78 -27.81
N MET A 359 3.93 3.00 -26.51
CA MET A 359 3.34 2.00 -25.61
C MET A 359 1.92 1.59 -26.00
N GLU A 360 1.18 2.48 -26.67
CA GLU A 360 -0.15 2.23 -27.21
C GLU A 360 -0.15 1.16 -28.31
N THR A 361 1.00 0.81 -28.87
CA THR A 361 1.13 -0.30 -29.83
C THR A 361 1.07 -1.67 -29.14
N THR A 362 1.37 -1.72 -27.83
CA THR A 362 1.40 -2.95 -27.03
C THR A 362 0.08 -3.19 -26.31
N PHE A 363 -0.50 -2.16 -25.69
CA PHE A 363 -1.81 -2.24 -25.03
C PHE A 363 -2.51 -0.88 -24.97
N THR A 364 -3.78 -0.88 -24.61
CA THR A 364 -4.52 0.32 -24.18
C THR A 364 -5.26 0.04 -22.89
N THR A 365 -5.33 1.00 -21.97
CA THR A 365 -6.26 0.92 -20.84
C THR A 365 -7.70 1.11 -21.31
N LYS A 366 -8.64 0.39 -20.69
CA LYS A 366 -10.05 0.42 -21.07
C LYS A 366 -10.96 0.24 -19.87
N ILE A 367 -12.14 0.86 -19.94
CA ILE A 367 -13.30 0.46 -19.15
C ILE A 367 -14.12 -0.48 -20.04
N PHE A 368 -14.14 -1.75 -19.68
CA PHE A 368 -14.90 -2.80 -20.38
C PHE A 368 -16.39 -2.74 -20.00
N SER A 369 -17.20 -3.64 -20.56
CA SER A 369 -18.58 -3.84 -20.14
C SER A 369 -18.66 -4.06 -18.62
N ASP A 370 -19.81 -3.68 -18.04
CA ASP A 370 -20.05 -3.76 -16.59
C ASP A 370 -19.10 -2.91 -15.73
N ASN A 371 -18.54 -1.85 -16.32
CA ASN A 371 -17.75 -0.84 -15.61
C ASN A 371 -16.46 -1.41 -14.99
N VAL A 372 -15.81 -2.30 -15.74
CA VAL A 372 -14.60 -3.03 -15.33
C VAL A 372 -13.36 -2.34 -15.88
N PHE A 373 -12.41 -1.98 -15.02
CA PHE A 373 -11.14 -1.38 -15.44
C PHE A 373 -10.09 -2.45 -15.74
N GLY A 374 -9.39 -2.28 -16.85
CA GLY A 374 -8.23 -3.09 -17.18
C GLY A 374 -7.46 -2.66 -18.41
N MET A 375 -6.74 -3.60 -19.00
CA MET A 375 -5.90 -3.40 -20.18
C MET A 375 -6.35 -4.32 -21.31
N GLN A 376 -6.42 -3.79 -22.53
CA GLN A 376 -6.58 -4.56 -23.75
C GLN A 376 -5.20 -4.70 -24.42
N TRP A 377 -4.71 -5.93 -24.52
CA TRP A 377 -3.47 -6.22 -25.23
C TRP A 377 -3.69 -6.23 -26.74
N LYS A 378 -2.62 -5.91 -27.47
CA LYS A 378 -2.58 -5.91 -28.92
C LYS A 378 -1.57 -6.93 -29.40
N ASN A 379 -1.93 -7.65 -30.45
CA ASN A 379 -0.97 -8.43 -31.19
C ASN A 379 0.09 -7.50 -31.81
N ASN A 380 1.35 -7.73 -31.46
CA ASN A 380 2.47 -6.91 -31.89
C ASN A 380 3.76 -7.77 -31.94
N PRO A 381 4.79 -7.36 -32.70
CA PRO A 381 6.03 -8.14 -32.84
C PRO A 381 7.03 -7.94 -31.68
N LEU A 382 6.71 -7.11 -30.68
CA LEU A 382 7.63 -6.75 -29.59
C LEU A 382 7.47 -7.68 -28.39
N THR A 383 6.23 -7.96 -27.99
CA THR A 383 5.89 -8.81 -26.83
C THR A 383 4.66 -9.66 -27.08
N LYS A 384 4.50 -10.74 -26.29
CA LYS A 384 3.25 -11.49 -26.23
C LYS A 384 2.19 -10.71 -25.44
N GLU A 385 0.93 -11.06 -25.64
CA GLU A 385 -0.14 -10.55 -24.79
C GLU A 385 0.14 -10.91 -23.32
N GLY A 386 -0.02 -9.93 -22.43
CA GLY A 386 0.29 -10.07 -21.01
C GLY A 386 1.74 -9.77 -20.63
N GLU A 387 2.64 -9.64 -21.60
CA GLU A 387 4.05 -9.30 -21.36
C GLU A 387 4.29 -7.81 -21.64
N PHE A 388 4.59 -7.04 -20.60
CA PHE A 388 5.01 -5.64 -20.76
C PHE A 388 6.36 -5.58 -21.49
N PRO A 389 6.61 -4.58 -22.36
CA PRO A 389 7.91 -4.42 -23.02
C PRO A 389 9.10 -4.44 -22.06
N GLN A 390 10.00 -5.40 -22.27
CA GLN A 390 11.19 -5.56 -21.45
C GLN A 390 12.35 -4.67 -21.88
N TYR A 391 12.44 -4.39 -23.19
CA TYR A 391 13.57 -3.74 -23.82
C TYR A 391 13.16 -2.44 -24.48
N PHE A 392 14.02 -1.43 -24.34
CA PHE A 392 13.82 -0.12 -24.95
C PHE A 392 15.10 0.34 -25.63
N MET A 393 14.97 1.23 -26.61
CA MET A 393 16.07 1.86 -27.32
C MET A 393 15.90 3.37 -27.32
N GLN A 394 17.02 4.08 -27.20
CA GLN A 394 17.11 5.52 -27.40
C GLN A 394 18.22 5.82 -28.40
N VAL A 395 17.96 6.76 -29.33
CA VAL A 395 18.98 7.31 -30.23
C VAL A 395 19.15 8.79 -29.92
N GLY A 396 20.38 9.19 -29.58
CA GLY A 396 20.69 10.56 -29.17
C GLY A 396 19.81 11.00 -27.99
N ASN A 397 19.23 12.19 -28.11
CA ASN A 397 18.31 12.75 -27.11
C ASN A 397 16.83 12.51 -27.46
N GLY A 398 16.54 11.54 -28.35
CA GLY A 398 15.18 11.16 -28.73
C GLY A 398 14.40 10.47 -27.59
N PRO A 399 13.11 10.14 -27.84
CA PRO A 399 12.32 9.38 -26.88
C PRO A 399 12.84 7.93 -26.75
N ARG A 400 12.39 7.24 -25.71
CA ARG A 400 12.63 5.81 -25.52
C ARG A 400 11.45 5.01 -26.05
N GLU A 401 11.75 4.05 -26.90
CA GLU A 401 10.75 3.22 -27.59
C GLU A 401 10.95 1.75 -27.26
N PRO A 402 9.86 0.97 -27.10
CA PRO A 402 9.96 -0.46 -26.90
C PRO A 402 10.50 -1.14 -28.15
N VAL A 403 11.40 -2.11 -27.98
CA VAL A 403 12.05 -2.84 -29.09
C VAL A 403 12.03 -4.34 -28.89
N SER A 404 12.10 -5.09 -29.99
CA SER A 404 12.20 -6.55 -29.96
C SER A 404 13.55 -6.99 -29.40
N ALA A 405 13.56 -8.08 -28.62
CA ALA A 405 14.79 -8.72 -28.13
C ALA A 405 15.76 -9.14 -29.26
N SER A 406 15.27 -9.30 -30.49
CA SER A 406 16.10 -9.65 -31.67
C SER A 406 17.21 -8.63 -31.96
N ILE A 407 16.97 -7.33 -31.72
CA ILE A 407 17.94 -6.26 -31.99
C ILE A 407 18.75 -5.85 -30.76
N VAL A 408 18.39 -6.36 -29.59
CA VAL A 408 19.04 -6.03 -28.32
C VAL A 408 20.38 -6.79 -28.23
N PRO A 409 21.45 -6.15 -27.72
CA PRO A 409 22.72 -6.79 -27.47
C PRO A 409 22.63 -8.10 -26.67
N ALA A 410 23.44 -9.09 -27.04
CA ALA A 410 23.42 -10.41 -26.40
C ALA A 410 23.79 -10.36 -24.91
N GLU A 411 24.72 -9.49 -24.52
CA GLU A 411 25.17 -9.36 -23.13
C GLU A 411 24.10 -8.70 -22.24
N LEU A 412 23.45 -7.61 -22.67
CA LEU A 412 22.27 -7.07 -21.98
C LEU A 412 21.15 -8.11 -21.83
N LYS A 413 20.87 -8.93 -22.86
CA LYS A 413 19.85 -10.00 -22.79
C LYS A 413 20.15 -11.04 -21.74
N LYS A 414 21.41 -11.49 -21.62
CA LYS A 414 21.84 -12.49 -20.65
C LYS A 414 21.96 -11.95 -19.22
N SER A 415 22.10 -10.63 -19.05
CA SER A 415 22.31 -10.03 -17.73
C SER A 415 21.09 -10.17 -16.82
N GLU A 416 21.30 -10.53 -15.56
CA GLU A 416 20.22 -10.78 -14.59
C GLU A 416 20.14 -9.70 -13.51
N PHE A 417 18.92 -9.33 -13.12
CA PHE A 417 18.69 -8.39 -12.01
C PHE A 417 18.98 -9.03 -10.66
N LYS A 418 19.49 -8.21 -9.73
CA LYS A 418 19.72 -8.64 -8.35
C LYS A 418 18.40 -9.10 -7.71
N LEU A 419 18.45 -10.20 -6.99
CA LEU A 419 17.33 -10.66 -6.14
C LEU A 419 17.35 -9.96 -4.79
N ALA A 420 16.17 -9.73 -4.23
CA ALA A 420 16.02 -9.22 -2.89
C ALA A 420 16.51 -10.26 -1.88
N GLU A 421 17.24 -9.78 -0.89
CA GLU A 421 17.64 -10.55 0.28
C GLU A 421 16.57 -10.41 1.37
N TRP A 422 16.54 -11.36 2.31
CA TRP A 422 15.68 -11.23 3.47
C TRP A 422 16.10 -10.05 4.34
N GLY A 423 15.12 -9.27 4.80
CA GLY A 423 15.35 -8.15 5.70
C GLY A 423 15.54 -8.59 7.16
N ALA A 424 15.97 -7.66 8.01
CA ALA A 424 16.07 -7.91 9.45
C ALA A 424 14.69 -8.22 10.07
N PRO A 425 14.61 -9.10 11.08
CA PRO A 425 13.34 -9.54 11.65
C PRO A 425 12.61 -8.42 12.40
N TYR A 426 11.29 -8.47 12.38
CA TYR A 426 10.42 -7.67 13.24
C TYR A 426 10.38 -8.29 14.63
N THR A 427 10.59 -7.50 15.69
CA THR A 427 10.55 -7.96 17.09
C THR A 427 9.97 -6.89 18.00
N SER A 428 8.85 -7.18 18.66
CA SER A 428 8.24 -6.26 19.62
C SER A 428 9.18 -6.01 20.82
N PRO A 429 9.14 -4.81 21.41
CA PRO A 429 9.77 -4.53 22.69
C PRO A 429 9.33 -5.49 23.80
N ASP A 430 10.23 -5.72 24.76
CA ASP A 430 9.98 -6.43 26.01
C ASP A 430 9.53 -5.50 27.16
N SER A 431 9.02 -4.32 26.80
CA SER A 431 8.62 -3.25 27.73
C SER A 431 7.40 -2.49 27.21
N GLY A 432 6.86 -1.61 28.05
CA GLY A 432 5.74 -0.72 27.70
C GLY A 432 4.43 -1.46 27.41
N SER A 433 3.68 -0.94 26.44
CA SER A 433 2.35 -1.43 26.07
C SER A 433 2.30 -2.89 25.58
N TRP A 434 3.45 -3.45 25.19
CA TRP A 434 3.58 -4.84 24.73
C TRP A 434 3.48 -5.87 25.86
N ILE A 435 3.94 -5.52 27.07
CA ILE A 435 3.99 -6.43 28.22
C ILE A 435 3.06 -6.03 29.37
N ASN A 436 2.52 -4.80 29.37
CA ASN A 436 1.60 -4.32 30.39
C ASN A 436 0.44 -3.54 29.73
N PRO A 437 -0.82 -4.05 29.76
CA PRO A 437 -1.27 -5.25 30.49
C PRO A 437 -0.70 -6.57 29.98
N GLY A 438 -0.28 -6.60 28.71
CA GLY A 438 0.40 -7.74 28.10
C GLY A 438 -0.53 -8.83 27.55
N PRO A 439 0.05 -9.88 26.95
CA PRO A 439 -0.71 -10.96 26.33
C PRO A 439 -1.32 -11.91 27.38
N ALA A 440 -2.46 -12.51 27.02
CA ALA A 440 -3.10 -13.58 27.76
C ALA A 440 -2.47 -14.97 27.51
N THR A 441 -1.64 -15.11 26.47
CA THR A 441 -1.00 -16.39 26.11
C THR A 441 0.50 -16.26 25.94
N LYS A 442 1.19 -17.39 25.98
CA LYS A 442 2.56 -17.51 25.50
C LYS A 442 2.63 -17.29 23.97
N PRO A 443 3.80 -16.95 23.42
CA PRO A 443 4.02 -16.84 21.98
C PRO A 443 3.70 -18.14 21.23
N ILE A 444 3.06 -18.00 20.07
CA ILE A 444 2.70 -19.07 19.13
C ILE A 444 3.34 -18.71 17.78
N ASN A 445 3.87 -19.72 17.08
CA ASN A 445 4.51 -19.53 15.78
C ASN A 445 3.68 -20.16 14.65
N VAL A 446 3.66 -19.49 13.51
CA VAL A 446 3.21 -20.04 12.22
C VAL A 446 4.23 -19.70 11.13
N VAL A 447 4.30 -20.51 10.09
CA VAL A 447 5.16 -20.26 8.92
C VAL A 447 4.27 -19.84 7.76
N LEU A 448 4.53 -18.67 7.18
CA LEU A 448 3.79 -18.13 6.05
C LEU A 448 4.34 -18.68 4.72
N ALA A 449 3.57 -18.52 3.65
CA ALA A 449 3.90 -18.89 2.28
C ALA A 449 5.16 -18.18 1.74
N ASP A 450 5.55 -17.06 2.35
CA ASP A 450 6.80 -16.37 2.04
C ASP A 450 8.04 -16.96 2.73
N GLY A 451 7.86 -18.02 3.53
CA GLY A 451 8.90 -18.71 4.27
C GLY A 451 9.22 -18.07 5.63
N SER A 452 8.67 -16.90 5.94
CA SER A 452 8.89 -16.24 7.23
C SER A 452 8.11 -16.92 8.35
N THR A 453 8.69 -16.90 9.55
CA THR A 453 8.00 -17.33 10.78
C THR A 453 7.38 -16.12 11.47
N VAL A 454 6.05 -16.12 11.60
CA VAL A 454 5.32 -15.13 12.38
C VAL A 454 5.10 -15.63 13.80
N THR A 455 5.45 -14.80 14.77
CA THR A 455 5.21 -15.03 16.20
C THR A 455 4.09 -14.12 16.68
N TYR A 456 3.06 -14.67 17.33
CA TYR A 456 1.93 -13.90 17.85
C TYR A 456 1.49 -14.37 19.24
N CYS A 457 0.77 -13.51 19.95
CA CYS A 457 0.10 -13.83 21.22
C CYS A 457 -1.36 -13.39 21.17
N TRP A 458 -2.21 -13.97 22.02
CA TRP A 458 -3.57 -13.50 22.21
C TRP A 458 -3.62 -12.40 23.26
N TYR A 459 -4.24 -11.28 22.92
CA TYR A 459 -4.52 -10.18 23.84
C TYR A 459 -6.01 -10.07 24.05
N ARG A 460 -6.44 -9.74 25.28
CA ARG A 460 -7.80 -9.21 25.47
C ARG A 460 -7.90 -7.96 24.59
N PHE A 461 -9.02 -7.78 23.90
CA PHE A 461 -9.13 -6.76 22.85
C PHE A 461 -8.69 -5.38 23.36
N ILE A 462 -9.15 -4.95 24.53
CA ILE A 462 -8.81 -3.63 25.07
C ILE A 462 -7.38 -3.51 25.64
N ASP A 463 -6.68 -4.63 25.77
CA ASP A 463 -5.31 -4.71 26.29
C ASP A 463 -4.26 -4.74 25.16
N GLN A 464 -4.69 -4.64 23.90
CA GLN A 464 -3.78 -4.50 22.75
C GLN A 464 -2.82 -3.32 22.93
N PRO A 465 -1.56 -3.43 22.50
CA PRO A 465 -0.56 -2.36 22.62
C PRO A 465 -1.06 -1.01 22.07
N SER A 466 -1.70 -1.04 20.90
CA SER A 466 -2.17 0.17 20.21
C SER A 466 -3.23 0.97 20.96
N LEU A 467 -3.93 0.36 21.91
CA LEU A 467 -5.00 0.99 22.70
C LEU A 467 -4.50 1.59 24.02
N GLN A 468 -3.26 1.28 24.46
CA GLN A 468 -2.80 1.66 25.80
C GLN A 468 -2.39 3.13 25.93
N GLN A 469 -2.09 3.78 24.81
CA GLN A 469 -1.66 5.18 24.77
C GLN A 469 -2.78 6.20 25.03
N PHE A 470 -4.04 5.78 25.03
CA PHE A 470 -5.17 6.70 25.16
C PHE A 470 -5.68 6.77 26.60
N HIS A 471 -5.99 7.98 27.05
CA HIS A 471 -6.48 8.26 28.40
C HIS A 471 -7.98 7.95 28.55
N TRP A 472 -8.39 6.75 28.15
CA TRP A 472 -9.76 6.27 28.29
C TRP A 472 -10.03 5.83 29.73
N SER A 473 -11.20 6.20 30.24
CA SER A 473 -11.72 5.72 31.50
C SER A 473 -11.92 4.20 31.48
N LYS A 474 -11.95 3.59 32.66
CA LYS A 474 -12.26 2.17 32.81
C LYS A 474 -13.61 1.82 32.17
N GLU A 475 -14.60 2.69 32.31
CA GLU A 475 -15.94 2.47 31.75
C GLU A 475 -15.93 2.47 30.21
N GLU A 476 -15.23 3.41 29.57
CA GLU A 476 -15.07 3.43 28.11
C GLU A 476 -14.39 2.15 27.61
N LYS A 477 -13.33 1.73 28.29
CA LYS A 477 -12.59 0.50 27.97
C LYS A 477 -13.49 -0.74 28.03
N GLU A 478 -14.25 -0.90 29.11
CA GLU A 478 -15.14 -2.05 29.27
C GLU A 478 -16.34 -2.02 28.32
N LYS A 479 -16.89 -0.83 27.98
CA LYS A 479 -17.93 -0.70 26.95
C LYS A 479 -17.42 -1.13 25.57
N LEU A 480 -16.23 -0.68 25.19
CA LEU A 480 -15.61 -1.07 23.91
C LEU A 480 -15.32 -2.58 23.89
N GLN A 481 -14.76 -3.13 24.96
CA GLN A 481 -14.54 -4.57 25.11
C GLN A 481 -15.83 -5.37 24.91
N ALA A 482 -16.89 -5.03 25.65
CA ALA A 482 -18.19 -5.71 25.55
C ALA A 482 -18.79 -5.60 24.14
N PHE A 483 -18.62 -4.46 23.48
CA PHE A 483 -19.10 -4.30 22.10
C PHE A 483 -18.31 -5.15 21.10
N VAL A 484 -16.99 -5.25 21.25
CA VAL A 484 -16.18 -6.16 20.42
C VAL A 484 -16.56 -7.61 20.65
N GLU A 485 -16.90 -8.01 21.87
CA GLU A 485 -17.42 -9.34 22.14
C GLU A 485 -18.72 -9.62 21.37
N LYS A 486 -19.64 -8.64 21.29
CA LYS A 486 -20.84 -8.74 20.44
C LYS A 486 -20.47 -8.92 18.96
N ILE A 487 -19.51 -8.15 18.45
CA ILE A 487 -18.99 -8.28 17.07
C ILE A 487 -18.45 -9.69 16.85
N GLN A 488 -17.52 -10.17 17.68
CA GLN A 488 -16.87 -11.48 17.47
C GLN A 488 -17.84 -12.66 17.59
N ARG A 489 -18.95 -12.53 18.36
CA ARG A 489 -20.01 -13.56 18.42
C ARG A 489 -20.82 -13.63 17.12
N GLN A 490 -21.09 -12.48 16.52
CA GLN A 490 -22.07 -12.40 15.42
C GLN A 490 -21.43 -12.30 14.04
N TRP A 491 -20.25 -11.70 13.93
CA TRP A 491 -19.59 -11.43 12.68
C TRP A 491 -18.51 -12.48 12.41
N LEU A 492 -18.96 -13.65 11.95
CA LEU A 492 -18.12 -14.81 11.61
C LEU A 492 -17.53 -14.74 10.19
N ILE A 493 -16.36 -15.33 10.01
CA ILE A 493 -15.60 -15.26 8.74
C ILE A 493 -16.27 -15.93 7.52
N ASN A 494 -17.33 -16.71 7.75
CA ASN A 494 -18.09 -17.41 6.72
C ASN A 494 -19.38 -16.67 6.31
N LYS A 495 -19.62 -15.48 6.86
CA LYS A 495 -20.74 -14.60 6.45
C LYS A 495 -20.36 -13.74 5.25
N ASN A 496 -21.37 -13.15 4.61
CA ASN A 496 -21.18 -12.22 3.50
C ASN A 496 -21.40 -10.78 3.98
N TYR A 497 -20.34 -9.98 3.94
CA TYR A 497 -20.35 -8.57 4.34
C TYR A 497 -20.46 -7.66 3.13
N MET A 498 -19.59 -7.90 2.15
CA MET A 498 -19.61 -7.28 0.84
C MET A 498 -20.43 -8.13 -0.13
N ALA A 499 -21.06 -7.49 -1.12
CA ALA A 499 -21.65 -8.21 -2.25
C ALA A 499 -20.55 -8.98 -2.99
N PRO A 500 -20.77 -10.23 -3.43
CA PRO A 500 -19.77 -11.01 -4.18
C PRO A 500 -19.37 -10.30 -5.49
N PRO A 501 -18.20 -10.64 -6.06
CA PRO A 501 -17.82 -10.10 -7.37
C PRO A 501 -18.85 -10.52 -8.42
N LYS A 502 -19.18 -9.63 -9.37
CA LYS A 502 -20.15 -9.95 -10.44
C LYS A 502 -19.68 -11.10 -11.34
N GLU A 503 -18.37 -11.25 -11.49
CA GLU A 503 -17.72 -12.34 -12.23
C GLU A 503 -16.27 -12.51 -11.72
N GLY A 504 -15.71 -13.70 -11.94
CA GLY A 504 -14.37 -14.07 -11.50
C GLY A 504 -14.38 -14.73 -10.13
N GLU A 505 -13.25 -15.33 -9.77
CA GLU A 505 -13.08 -16.09 -8.53
C GLU A 505 -12.39 -15.26 -7.46
N LEU A 506 -12.71 -15.53 -6.19
CA LEU A 506 -11.98 -14.94 -5.06
C LEU A 506 -10.64 -15.64 -4.88
N VAL A 507 -9.58 -14.86 -4.62
CA VAL A 507 -8.29 -15.38 -4.18
C VAL A 507 -8.43 -16.02 -2.79
N SER A 508 -7.52 -16.92 -2.42
CA SER A 508 -7.37 -17.37 -1.03
C SER A 508 -6.16 -16.70 -0.39
N LEU A 509 -6.34 -16.18 0.81
CA LEU A 509 -5.22 -15.80 1.67
C LEU A 509 -4.43 -17.06 2.05
N ASP A 510 -3.17 -16.87 2.41
CA ASP A 510 -2.37 -17.93 3.02
C ASP A 510 -3.09 -18.53 4.24
N PRO A 511 -3.37 -19.85 4.26
CA PRO A 511 -4.06 -20.49 5.38
C PRO A 511 -3.36 -20.29 6.74
N ALA A 512 -2.04 -20.11 6.76
CA ALA A 512 -1.30 -19.84 8.00
C ALA A 512 -1.65 -18.51 8.66
N LEU A 513 -2.24 -17.56 7.90
CA LEU A 513 -2.79 -16.33 8.46
C LEU A 513 -4.11 -16.55 9.19
N ILE A 514 -4.85 -17.62 8.87
CA ILE A 514 -6.18 -17.88 9.42
C ILE A 514 -6.04 -18.74 10.68
N VAL A 515 -6.30 -18.14 11.84
CA VAL A 515 -6.06 -18.77 13.14
C VAL A 515 -7.36 -19.10 13.86
N GLN A 516 -7.29 -20.14 14.70
CA GLN A 516 -8.36 -20.49 15.62
C GLN A 516 -8.02 -19.96 17.03
N PRO A 517 -8.94 -19.23 17.68
CA PRO A 517 -8.81 -18.89 19.08
C PRO A 517 -8.66 -20.14 19.97
N PRO A 518 -7.75 -20.11 20.95
CA PRO A 518 -7.66 -21.12 21.98
C PRO A 518 -8.95 -21.21 22.82
N PRO A 519 -9.19 -22.35 23.48
CA PRO A 519 -10.29 -22.50 24.43
C PRO A 519 -10.31 -21.38 25.48
N GLY A 520 -11.46 -20.74 25.66
CA GLY A 520 -11.66 -19.63 26.59
C GLY A 520 -11.30 -18.25 26.03
N LEU A 521 -10.70 -18.17 24.84
CA LEU A 521 -10.32 -16.91 24.16
C LEU A 521 -11.11 -16.70 22.85
N GLU A 522 -12.18 -17.45 22.64
CA GLU A 522 -12.98 -17.40 21.41
C GLU A 522 -13.68 -16.07 21.19
N ILE A 523 -13.89 -15.28 22.25
CA ILE A 523 -14.61 -14.02 22.23
C ILE A 523 -13.91 -13.03 23.16
N GLY A 524 -13.74 -11.79 22.69
CA GLY A 524 -13.10 -10.70 23.43
C GLY A 524 -11.58 -10.66 23.31
N PHE A 525 -10.97 -11.52 22.51
CA PHE A 525 -9.51 -11.60 22.33
C PHE A 525 -9.13 -11.51 20.86
N VAL A 526 -7.91 -11.06 20.58
CA VAL A 526 -7.36 -10.96 19.22
C VAL A 526 -5.90 -11.43 19.17
N PRO A 527 -5.46 -12.04 18.05
CA PRO A 527 -4.08 -12.49 17.89
C PRO A 527 -3.20 -11.35 17.38
N ILE A 528 -2.33 -10.81 18.24
CA ILE A 528 -1.39 -9.73 17.90
C ILE A 528 -0.03 -10.30 17.57
N VAL A 529 0.45 -9.95 16.38
CA VAL A 529 1.80 -10.30 15.92
C VAL A 529 2.84 -9.51 16.71
N ILE A 530 3.72 -10.24 17.37
CA ILE A 530 4.84 -9.70 18.18
C ILE A 530 6.20 -9.89 17.50
N GLY A 531 6.26 -10.64 16.39
CA GLY A 531 7.47 -10.74 15.58
C GLY A 531 7.26 -11.46 14.26
N GLN A 532 8.20 -11.27 13.34
CA GLN A 532 8.28 -11.96 12.06
C GLN A 532 9.73 -12.04 11.60
N LYS A 533 10.21 -13.23 11.25
CA LYS A 533 11.64 -13.48 10.94
C LYS A 533 11.87 -14.46 9.81
#